data_AF-A0A258C446-F1
#
_entry.id   AF-A0A258C446-F1
#
_cell.length_a   1.000
_cell.length_b   1.000
_cell.length_c   1.000
_cell.angle_alpha   90.00
_cell.angle_beta   90.00
_cell.angle_gamma   90.00
#
_symmetry.space_group_name_H-M   'P 1'
#
loop_
_entity.id
_entity.type
_entity.pdbx_description
1 polymer ?
#
loop_
_entity_poly.entity_id
_entity_poly.type
_entity_poly.pdbx_seq_one_letter_code
_entity_poly.pdbx_strand_id
1 'polypeptide(L)' 'MSARNILVINCGSSSMKFALVNEEQATFPLQGLAERLGSPEAVLHWQLGDNKQSLEIPGADHH' A
#
# COMPACT_ATOMS: atom_id res chain seq x y z
N MET A 1 -22.93 -3.60 -15.14
CA MET A 1 -21.48 -3.76 -15.37
C MET A 1 -20.91 -4.40 -14.12
N SER A 2 -19.86 -5.24 -14.22
CA SER A 2 -19.19 -5.75 -13.02
C SER A 2 -18.26 -4.67 -12.49
N ALA A 3 -18.29 -4.40 -11.19
CA ALA A 3 -17.36 -3.49 -10.53
C ALA A 3 -15.90 -3.85 -10.87
N ARG A 4 -15.09 -2.87 -11.27
CA ARG A 4 -13.66 -3.06 -11.52
C ARG A 4 -12.85 -2.61 -10.32
N ASN A 5 -11.92 -3.46 -9.90
CA ASN A 5 -10.88 -3.10 -8.95
C ASN A 5 -9.61 -2.71 -9.72
N ILE A 6 -9.10 -1.51 -9.47
CA ILE A 6 -7.89 -0.96 -10.09
C ILE A 6 -6.87 -0.77 -8.98
N LEU A 7 -5.74 -1.47 -9.06
CA LEU A 7 -4.63 -1.26 -8.14
C LEU A 7 -3.73 -0.15 -8.70
N VAL A 8 -3.62 0.95 -7.98
CA VAL A 8 -2.73 2.06 -8.29
C VAL A 8 -1.49 1.95 -7.42
N ILE A 9 -0.31 2.01 -8.05
CA ILE A 9 0.99 1.93 -7.37
C ILE A 9 1.84 3.12 -7.79
N ASN A 10 2.47 3.77 -6.81
CA ASN A 10 3.49 4.80 -7.01
C ASN A 10 4.77 4.34 -6.32
N CYS A 11 5.81 4.09 -7.11
CA CYS A 11 7.11 3.65 -6.61
C CYS A 11 8.10 4.81 -6.57
N GLY A 12 8.71 5.03 -5.41
CA GLY A 12 9.97 5.75 -5.24
C GLY A 12 11.13 4.78 -5.03
N SER A 13 12.35 5.30 -4.87
CA SER A 13 13.55 4.46 -4.68
C SER A 13 13.56 3.68 -3.36
N SER A 14 12.92 4.20 -2.31
CA SER A 14 12.84 3.59 -0.97
C SER A 14 11.42 3.54 -0.40
N SER A 15 10.41 3.73 -1.25
CA SER A 15 9.02 3.71 -0.84
C SER A 15 8.09 3.24 -1.95
N MET A 16 6.95 2.67 -1.55
CA MET A 16 5.88 2.27 -2.45
C MET A 16 4.55 2.67 -1.83
N LYS A 17 3.83 3.59 -2.47
CA LYS A 17 2.44 3.90 -2.12
C LYS A 17 1.52 3.07 -3.00
N PHE A 18 0.44 2.57 -2.43
CA PHE A 18 -0.55 1.80 -3.15
C PHE A 18 -1.97 2.11 -2.69
N ALA A 19 -2.94 2.00 -3.60
CA ALA A 19 -4.35 2.09 -3.29
C ALA A 19 -5.15 1.18 -4.23
N LEU A 20 -6.15 0.50 -3.69
CA LEU A 20 -7.19 -0.16 -4.45
C LEU A 20 -8.30 0.85 -4.72
N VAL A 21 -8.64 1.06 -5.98
CA VAL A 21 -9.76 1.89 -6.42
C VAL A 21 -10.86 0.96 -6.91
N ASN A 22 -12.08 1.19 -6.47
CA ASN A 22 -13.26 0.51 -7.01
C ASN A 22 -14.16 1.56 -7.65
N GLU A 23 -14.51 1.38 -8.93
CA GLU A 23 -15.30 2.37 -9.68
C GLU A 23 -16.71 2.61 -9.12
N GLU A 24 -17.24 1.68 -8.31
CA GLU A 24 -18.57 1.77 -7.68
C GLU A 24 -18.50 2.31 -6.24
N GLN A 25 -17.31 2.60 -5.71
CA GLN A 25 -17.11 3.10 -4.35
C GLN A 25 -16.45 4.47 -4.35
N ALA A 26 -16.94 5.38 -3.51
CA ALA A 26 -16.36 6.72 -3.37
C ALA A 26 -15.05 6.73 -2.56
N THR A 27 -14.76 5.65 -1.83
CA THR A 27 -13.60 5.50 -0.95
C THR A 27 -12.67 4.42 -1.46
N PHE A 28 -11.40 4.45 -1.02
CA PHE A 28 -10.45 3.38 -1.29
C PHE A 28 -10.68 2.23 -0.30
N PRO A 29 -11.03 1.01 -0.75
CA PRO A 29 -11.16 -0.14 0.14
C PRO A 29 -9.85 -0.43 0.89
N LEU A 30 -8.73 -0.26 0.19
CA LEU A 30 -7.38 -0.50 0.69
C LEU A 30 -6.46 0.61 0.23
N GLN A 31 -5.63 1.13 1.12
CA GLN A 31 -4.52 2.01 0.78
C GLN A 31 -3.35 1.79 1.73
N GLY A 32 -2.13 2.10 1.28
CA GLY A 32 -0.97 1.92 2.12
C GLY A 32 0.32 2.54 1.58
N LEU A 33 1.34 2.44 2.42
CA LEU A 33 2.68 2.93 2.20
C LEU A 33 3.67 1.90 2.76
N ALA A 34 4.52 1.36 1.90
CA ALA A 34 5.78 0.78 2.32
C ALA A 34 6.84 1.90 2.31
N GLU A 35 7.59 2.05 3.39
CA GLU A 35 8.63 3.07 3.51
C GLU A 35 9.89 2.53 4.16
N ARG A 36 11.00 3.23 3.94
CA ARG A 36 12.35 2.81 4.34
C ARG A 36 12.74 1.45 3.76
N LEU A 37 12.23 1.13 2.57
CA LEU A 37 12.59 -0.10 1.86
C LEU A 37 14.10 -0.13 1.61
N GLY A 38 14.69 -1.32 1.75
CA GLY A 38 16.13 -1.53 1.71
C GLY A 38 16.88 -1.18 3.01
N SER A 39 16.16 -0.84 4.09
CA SER A 39 16.76 -0.61 5.42
C SER A 39 16.29 -1.63 6.47
N PRO A 40 17.05 -1.82 7.57
CA PRO A 40 16.61 -2.62 8.71
C PRO A 40 15.31 -2.12 9.33
N GLU A 41 15.01 -0.84 9.14
CA GLU A 41 13.80 -0.22 9.62
C GLU A 41 12.66 -0.33 8.60
N ALA A 42 12.75 -1.04 7.48
CA ALA A 42 11.64 -1.11 6.52
C ALA A 42 10.28 -1.47 7.18
N VAL A 43 9.22 -0.74 6.82
CA VAL A 43 7.88 -0.91 7.41
C VAL A 43 6.80 -0.77 6.35
N LEU A 44 5.74 -1.57 6.50
CA LEU A 44 4.54 -1.52 5.70
C LEU A 44 3.37 -1.02 6.55
N HIS A 45 2.75 0.07 6.11
CA HIS A 45 1.51 0.60 6.67
C HIS A 45 0.38 0.38 5.68
N TRP A 46 -0.77 -0.10 6.15
CA TRP A 46 -1.98 -0.16 5.32
C TRP A 46 -3.24 0.12 6.13
N GLN A 47 -4.28 0.51 5.41
CA GLN A 47 -5.61 0.80 5.91
C GLN A 47 -6.63 0.04 5.08
N LEU A 48 -7.44 -0.79 5.73
CA LEU A 48 -8.58 -1.50 5.15
C LEU A 48 -9.87 -0.94 5.77
N GLY A 49 -10.60 -0.10 5.01
CA GLY A 49 -11.68 0.71 5.57
C GLY A 49 -11.17 1.64 6.68
N ASP A 50 -11.64 1.49 7.91
CA ASP A 50 -11.15 2.26 9.07
C ASP A 50 -10.02 1.57 9.86
N ASN A 51 -9.70 0.32 9.52
CA ASN A 51 -8.70 -0.47 10.24
C ASN A 51 -7.30 -0.18 9.72
N LYS A 52 -6.46 0.42 10.54
CA LYS A 52 -5.04 0.68 10.24
C LYS A 52 -4.16 -0.39 10.85
N GLN A 53 -3.20 -0.86 10.08
CA GLN A 53 -2.24 -1.86 10.48
C GLN A 53 -0.83 -1.47 10.03
N SER A 54 0.15 -1.98 10.75
CA SER A 54 1.56 -1.80 10.47
C SER A 54 2.28 -3.14 10.63
N LEU A 55 3.24 -3.41 9.75
CA LEU A 55 4.10 -4.57 9.80
C LEU A 55 5.54 -4.13 9.56
N GLU A 56 6.41 -4.40 10.53
CA GLU A 56 7.85 -4.28 10.33
C GLU A 56 8.32 -5.37 9.37
N ILE A 57 9.04 -4.97 8.32
CA ILE A 57 9.53 -5.85 7.26
C ILE A 57 11.05 -5.63 7.09
N PRO A 58 11.85 -5.85 8.14
CA PRO A 58 13.26 -5.46 8.18
C PRO A 58 14.05 -6.08 7.02
N GLY A 59 14.81 -5.25 6.30
CA GLY A 59 15.60 -5.69 5.16
C GLY A 59 14.79 -6.04 3.91
N ALA A 60 13.48 -5.76 3.88
CA ALA A 60 12.69 -5.88 2.66
C ALA A 60 13.22 -4.90 1.61
N ASP A 61 13.77 -5.45 0.54
CA ASP A 61 14.20 -4.73 -0.64
C ASP A 61 13.22 -4.97 -1.80
N HIS A 62 13.52 -4.33 -2.93
CA HIS A 62 12.74 -4.40 -4.17
C HIS A 62 13.53 -5.07 -5.30
N HIS A 63 14.62 -5.77 -4.96
CA HIS A 63 15.54 -6.41 -5.90
C HIS A 63 15.13 -7.83 -6.24
#